data_AF-A0A177ET27-F1
#
_entry.id   AF-A0A177ET27-F1
#
_cell.length_a   1.000
_cell.length_b   1.000
_cell.length_c   1.000
_cell.angle_alpha   90.00
_cell.angle_beta   90.00
_cell.angle_gamma   90.00
#
_symmetry.space_group_name_H-M   'P 1'
#
loop_
_entity.id
_entity.type
_entity.pdbx_description
1 polymer ?
#
loop_
_entity_poly.entity_id
_entity_poly.type
_entity_poly.pdbx_seq_one_letter_code
_entity_poly.pdbx_strand_id
1 'polypeptide(L)'
;MAGHVTCPPGLLFLTKHRILLYLHCKAAIRPGKAIKVHWRNVHQWTGHQLQDVLAYVATLTIQDPSTVCMPAQSAPIPELPIFAGYSYNGCDYLTRSRKRRERHDREESHPESEAGWTQVQLQTYSHGRFAKYWTVHDEEEEEEEGDFTTTTPPSISFTWADMVTRQKQRDDKRRRKHLEEVDNPENLTKIST
;
A
#
# COMPACT_ATOMS: atom_id res chain seq x y z
N MET A 1 23.77 -28.05 -9.11
CA MET A 1 22.85 -28.43 -8.02
C MET A 1 22.13 -27.17 -7.54
N ALA A 2 21.03 -26.78 -8.18
CA ALA A 2 20.26 -25.61 -7.76
C ALA A 2 19.36 -26.05 -6.58
N GLY A 3 19.74 -25.66 -5.36
CA GLY A 3 18.94 -25.95 -4.18
C GLY A 3 17.58 -25.25 -4.29
N HIS A 4 16.50 -26.01 -4.25
CA HIS A 4 15.16 -25.45 -4.07
C HIS A 4 15.11 -24.86 -2.67
N VAL A 5 15.25 -23.54 -2.56
CA VAL A 5 15.06 -22.86 -1.28
C VAL A 5 13.56 -22.90 -0.99
N THR A 6 13.13 -23.85 -0.18
CA THR A 6 11.75 -23.96 0.27
C THR A 6 11.36 -22.67 0.97
N CYS A 7 10.44 -21.92 0.37
CA CYS A 7 9.92 -20.69 0.94
C CYS A 7 9.06 -21.04 2.17
N PRO A 8 9.33 -20.49 3.37
CA PRO A 8 8.42 -20.62 4.48
C PRO A 8 7.02 -20.14 4.08
N PRO A 9 5.93 -20.79 4.57
CA PRO A 9 4.58 -20.47 4.14
C PRO A 9 4.26 -18.98 4.27
N GLY A 10 3.73 -18.40 3.19
CA GLY A 10 3.31 -17.00 3.18
C GLY A 10 4.42 -15.97 2.94
N LEU A 11 5.65 -16.38 2.62
CA LEU A 11 6.68 -15.47 2.11
C LEU A 11 6.69 -15.45 0.59
N LEU A 12 6.90 -14.27 0.01
CA LEU A 12 7.05 -14.08 -1.42
C LEU A 12 8.24 -13.14 -1.67
N PHE A 13 9.23 -13.60 -2.42
CA PHE A 13 10.37 -12.78 -2.80
C PHE A 13 10.18 -12.23 -4.22
N LEU A 14 9.96 -10.93 -4.33
CA LEU A 14 9.86 -10.20 -5.59
C LEU A 14 11.27 -9.99 -6.15
N THR A 15 11.72 -10.88 -7.02
CA THR A 15 13.10 -10.91 -7.55
C THR A 15 13.49 -9.62 -8.27
N LYS A 16 12.57 -9.04 -9.06
CA LYS A 16 12.78 -7.78 -9.82
C LYS A 16 13.19 -6.62 -8.91
N HIS A 17 12.53 -6.47 -7.77
CA HIS A 17 12.76 -5.37 -6.82
C HIS A 17 13.62 -5.79 -5.62
N ARG A 18 13.93 -7.08 -5.50
CA ARG A 18 14.60 -7.69 -4.35
C ARG A 18 13.87 -7.42 -3.04
N ILE A 19 12.55 -7.46 -3.06
CA ILE A 19 11.70 -7.17 -1.90
C ILE A 19 11.10 -8.47 -1.37
N LEU A 20 11.17 -8.66 -0.05
CA LEU A 20 10.50 -9.77 0.62
C LEU A 20 9.15 -9.31 1.13
N LEU A 21 8.08 -9.89 0.60
CA LEU A 21 6.71 -9.72 1.09
C LEU A 21 6.34 -10.84 2.06
N TYR A 22 5.52 -10.49 3.05
CA TYR A 22 4.79 -11.47 3.85
C TYR A 22 3.29 -11.32 3.60
N LEU A 23 2.70 -12.38 3.05
CA LEU A 23 1.34 -12.37 2.48
C LEU A 23 0.26 -12.15 3.54
N HIS A 24 0.46 -12.64 4.77
CA HIS A 24 -0.49 -12.38 5.86
C HIS A 24 -0.48 -10.92 6.32
N CYS A 25 0.68 -10.25 6.26
CA CYS A 25 0.78 -8.82 6.56
C CYS A 25 0.46 -7.93 5.37
N LYS A 26 0.41 -8.51 4.16
CA LYS A 26 0.30 -7.79 2.88
C LYS A 26 1.27 -6.61 2.82
N ALA A 27 2.52 -6.86 3.22
CA ALA A 27 3.54 -5.85 3.39
C ALA A 27 4.93 -6.43 3.15
N ALA A 28 5.84 -5.57 2.72
CA ALA A 28 7.26 -5.85 2.65
C ALA A 28 7.89 -5.83 4.04
N ILE A 29 8.83 -6.75 4.22
CA ILE A 29 9.68 -6.83 5.38
C ILE A 29 10.96 -6.05 5.08
N ARG A 30 11.31 -5.13 5.97
CA ARG A 30 12.58 -4.38 5.87
C ARG A 30 13.76 -5.28 6.27
N PRO A 31 14.91 -5.16 5.60
CA PRO A 31 16.09 -5.97 5.90
C PRO A 31 16.72 -5.64 7.26
N GLY A 32 17.71 -6.45 7.68
CA GLY A 32 18.45 -6.26 8.91
C GLY A 32 17.66 -6.64 10.17
N LYS A 33 17.82 -5.85 11.25
CA LYS A 33 17.17 -6.14 12.55
C LYS A 33 15.63 -6.12 12.47
N ALA A 34 15.08 -5.36 11.53
CA ALA A 34 13.65 -5.21 11.33
C ALA A 34 12.97 -6.53 10.95
N ILE A 35 13.70 -7.45 10.31
CA ILE A 35 13.26 -8.80 9.99
C ILE A 35 12.82 -9.47 11.30
N LYS A 36 13.77 -9.83 12.16
CA LYS A 36 13.51 -10.53 13.42
C LYS A 36 12.47 -9.83 14.31
N VAL A 37 12.49 -8.49 14.34
CA VAL A 37 11.52 -7.68 15.11
C VAL A 37 10.09 -7.85 14.58
N HIS A 38 9.91 -7.90 13.25
CA HIS A 38 8.59 -8.10 12.65
C HIS A 38 7.97 -9.43 13.11
N TRP A 39 8.65 -10.56 12.91
CA TRP A 39 8.08 -11.87 13.26
C TRP A 39 7.86 -12.04 14.77
N ARG A 40 8.75 -11.50 15.61
CA ARG A 40 8.54 -11.56 17.06
C ARG A 40 7.38 -10.70 17.51
N ASN A 41 7.32 -9.44 17.08
CA ASN A 41 6.36 -8.50 17.65
C ASN A 41 4.98 -8.62 17.00
N VAL A 42 4.95 -8.89 15.69
CA VAL A 42 3.71 -8.97 14.90
C VAL A 42 3.11 -10.38 14.94
N HIS A 43 3.94 -11.42 14.91
CA HIS A 43 3.47 -12.81 14.84
C HIS A 43 3.78 -13.66 16.07
N GLN A 44 4.52 -13.13 17.05
CA GLN A 44 4.91 -13.87 18.25
C GLN A 44 5.66 -15.18 17.93
N TRP A 45 6.35 -15.24 16.78
CA TRP A 45 7.11 -16.42 16.39
C TRP A 45 8.36 -16.57 17.24
N THR A 46 8.62 -17.81 17.66
CA THR A 46 9.76 -18.19 18.50
C THR A 46 10.30 -19.56 18.10
N GLY A 47 11.44 -19.97 18.67
CA GLY A 47 12.03 -21.29 18.44
C GLY A 47 12.43 -21.57 16.99
N HIS A 48 12.26 -22.82 16.56
CA HIS A 48 12.66 -23.32 15.23
C HIS A 48 11.99 -22.55 14.09
N GLN A 49 10.69 -22.23 14.20
CA GLN A 49 9.98 -21.50 13.14
C GLN A 49 10.63 -20.14 12.82
N LEU A 50 11.08 -19.41 13.84
CA LEU A 50 11.79 -18.14 13.63
C LEU A 50 13.19 -18.39 13.05
N GLN A 51 13.88 -19.46 13.46
CA GLN A 51 15.20 -19.79 12.94
C GLN A 51 15.14 -20.17 11.46
N ASP A 52 14.19 -20.97 11.05
CA ASP A 52 14.01 -21.40 9.65
C ASP A 52 13.77 -20.22 8.73
N VAL A 53 12.93 -19.27 9.16
CA VAL A 53 12.64 -18.05 8.41
C VAL A 53 13.88 -17.16 8.32
N LEU A 54 14.61 -17.00 9.42
CA LEU A 54 15.85 -16.21 9.39
C LEU A 54 16.93 -16.88 8.51
N ALA A 55 17.02 -18.21 8.51
CA ALA A 55 17.93 -18.95 7.65
C ALA A 55 17.57 -18.77 6.17
N TYR A 56 16.28 -18.90 5.82
CA TYR A 56 15.77 -18.61 4.48
C TYR A 56 16.08 -17.17 4.04
N VAL A 57 15.75 -16.21 4.90
CA VAL A 57 15.96 -14.78 4.61
C VAL A 57 17.45 -14.45 4.45
N ALA A 58 18.34 -15.12 5.17
CA ALA A 58 19.78 -14.94 5.04
C ALA A 58 20.34 -15.37 3.67
N THR A 59 19.64 -16.23 2.92
CA THR A 59 20.04 -16.60 1.56
C THR A 59 19.64 -15.55 0.51
N LEU A 60 18.88 -14.53 0.90
CA LEU A 60 18.33 -13.53 -0.02
C LEU A 60 19.03 -12.17 0.12
N THR A 61 19.33 -11.55 -1.03
CA THR A 61 19.77 -10.15 -1.06
C THR A 61 18.55 -9.25 -1.08
N ILE A 62 18.07 -8.83 0.09
CA ILE A 62 16.84 -8.03 0.24
C ILE A 62 17.15 -6.53 0.26
N GLN A 63 16.43 -5.75 -0.54
CA GLN A 63 16.46 -4.29 -0.49
C GLN A 63 15.39 -3.71 0.46
N ASP A 64 15.66 -2.52 0.99
CA ASP A 64 14.71 -1.83 1.85
C ASP A 64 13.56 -1.24 1.02
N PRO A 65 12.29 -1.61 1.29
CA PRO A 65 11.14 -1.10 0.54
C PRO A 65 10.97 0.43 0.61
N SER A 66 11.61 1.10 1.56
CA SER A 66 11.61 2.57 1.64
C SER A 66 12.67 3.23 0.77
N THR A 67 13.67 2.51 0.27
CA THR A 67 14.75 3.05 -0.57
C THR A 67 14.70 2.54 -2.01
N VAL A 68 13.97 1.47 -2.28
CA VAL A 68 13.79 0.94 -3.64
C VAL A 68 13.15 2.02 -4.53
N CYS A 69 13.80 2.30 -5.65
CA CYS A 69 13.24 3.15 -6.70
C CYS A 69 12.12 2.37 -7.38
N MET A 70 10.90 2.90 -7.32
CA MET A 70 9.76 2.29 -7.98
C MET A 70 9.57 2.93 -9.36
N PRO A 71 9.22 2.14 -10.39
CA PRO A 71 8.77 2.71 -11.65
C PRO A 71 7.53 3.57 -11.38
N ALA A 72 7.45 4.72 -12.05
CA ALA A 72 6.36 5.68 -11.86
C ALA A 72 5.00 5.03 -12.12
N GLN A 73 4.93 4.05 -13.03
CA GLN A 73 3.75 3.26 -13.36
C GLN A 73 4.14 1.79 -13.45
N SER A 74 3.42 0.92 -12.75
CA SER A 74 3.63 -0.53 -12.83
C SER A 74 2.31 -1.28 -12.87
N ALA A 75 2.34 -2.50 -13.44
CA ALA A 75 1.29 -3.47 -13.20
C ALA A 75 1.08 -3.68 -11.69
N PRO A 76 -0.17 -3.91 -11.25
CA PRO A 76 -0.47 -4.18 -9.85
C PRO A 76 0.17 -5.50 -9.41
N ILE A 77 0.79 -5.49 -8.23
CA ILE A 77 1.27 -6.71 -7.57
C ILE A 77 0.07 -7.37 -6.89
N PRO A 78 -0.41 -8.56 -7.30
CA PRO A 78 -1.68 -9.13 -6.83
C PRO A 78 -1.75 -9.33 -5.33
N GLU A 79 -0.61 -9.59 -4.68
CA GLU A 79 -0.52 -9.87 -3.25
C GLU A 79 -0.62 -8.61 -2.38
N LEU A 80 -0.50 -7.42 -2.98
CA LEU A 80 -0.58 -6.14 -2.29
C LEU A 80 -1.96 -5.49 -2.46
N PRO A 81 -2.48 -4.84 -1.41
CA PRO A 81 -3.73 -4.11 -1.50
C PRO A 81 -3.58 -2.90 -2.43
N ILE A 82 -4.54 -2.77 -3.35
CA ILE A 82 -4.72 -1.55 -4.13
C ILE A 82 -5.51 -0.55 -3.26
N PHE A 83 -5.15 0.72 -3.35
CA PHE A 83 -5.80 1.81 -2.64
C PHE A 83 -6.25 2.88 -3.63
N ALA A 84 -7.40 3.50 -3.36
CA ALA A 84 -7.74 4.76 -4.00
C ALA A 84 -6.89 5.89 -3.39
N GLY A 85 -6.34 6.73 -4.26
CA GLY A 85 -5.56 7.89 -3.86
C GLY A 85 -5.63 9.02 -4.88
N TYR A 86 -4.71 9.97 -4.72
CA TYR A 86 -4.63 11.20 -5.49
C TYR A 86 -3.19 11.38 -5.97
N SER A 87 -3.06 11.73 -7.24
CA SER A 87 -1.83 12.20 -7.87
C SER A 87 -2.03 13.65 -8.26
N TYR A 88 -1.00 14.45 -8.09
CA TYR A 88 -1.00 15.83 -8.57
C TYR A 88 -0.36 15.88 -9.95
N ASN A 89 -0.99 16.51 -10.93
CA ASN A 89 -0.44 16.50 -12.30
C ASN A 89 0.83 17.36 -12.44
N GLY A 90 1.06 18.32 -11.54
CA GLY A 90 2.22 19.21 -11.57
C GLY A 90 3.46 18.69 -10.83
N CYS A 91 3.40 17.54 -10.13
CA CYS A 91 4.54 16.99 -9.40
C CYS A 91 4.35 15.50 -9.06
N ASP A 92 5.42 14.80 -8.67
CA ASP A 92 5.38 13.36 -8.33
C ASP A 92 4.70 13.04 -6.97
N TYR A 93 3.89 13.97 -6.43
CA TYR A 93 3.27 13.78 -5.13
C TYR A 93 2.07 12.84 -5.19
N LEU A 94 2.15 11.74 -4.43
CA LEU A 94 1.09 10.75 -4.29
C LEU A 94 0.59 10.67 -2.85
N THR A 95 -0.73 10.68 -2.67
CA THR A 95 -1.33 10.55 -1.34
C THR A 95 -2.66 9.82 -1.37
N ARG A 96 -2.93 9.06 -0.31
CA ARG A 96 -4.27 8.51 -0.04
C ARG A 96 -5.17 9.46 0.74
N SER A 97 -4.59 10.51 1.34
CA SER A 97 -5.29 11.35 2.31
C SER A 97 -5.64 12.69 1.69
N ARG A 98 -6.94 13.01 1.68
CA ARG A 98 -7.46 14.33 1.31
C ARG A 98 -6.87 15.46 2.18
N LYS A 99 -6.65 15.22 3.47
CA LYS A 99 -6.00 16.22 4.35
C LYS A 99 -4.57 16.53 3.89
N ARG A 100 -3.83 15.50 3.48
CA ARG A 100 -2.47 15.68 2.95
C ARG A 100 -2.48 16.38 1.59
N ARG A 101 -3.51 16.10 0.78
CA ARG A 101 -3.79 16.78 -0.49
C ARG A 101 -3.99 18.28 -0.29
N GLU A 102 -4.95 18.67 0.53
CA GLU A 102 -5.26 20.08 0.85
C GLU A 102 -4.06 20.80 1.49
N ARG A 103 -3.29 20.08 2.31
CA ARG A 103 -2.06 20.62 2.88
C ARG A 103 -0.99 20.85 1.81
N HIS A 104 -0.81 19.90 0.89
CA HIS A 104 0.14 20.01 -0.22
C HIS A 104 -0.20 21.20 -1.12
N ASP A 105 -1.48 21.40 -1.45
CA ASP A 105 -1.94 22.56 -2.24
C ASP A 105 -1.60 23.91 -1.60
N ARG A 106 -1.56 23.96 -0.26
CA ARG A 106 -1.25 25.19 0.49
C ARG A 106 0.24 25.40 0.68
N GLU A 107 1.00 24.31 0.83
CA GLU A 107 2.44 24.35 1.12
C GLU A 107 3.28 24.51 -0.15
N GLU A 108 2.84 23.93 -1.26
CA GLU A 108 3.55 23.97 -2.53
C GLU A 108 2.90 24.98 -3.48
N SER A 109 3.68 25.96 -3.95
CA SER A 109 3.22 26.94 -4.92
C SER A 109 3.31 26.35 -6.32
N HIS A 110 2.31 25.56 -6.70
CA HIS A 110 2.22 25.02 -8.05
C HIS A 110 1.84 26.11 -9.06
N PRO A 111 2.45 26.15 -10.26
CA PRO A 111 2.04 27.08 -11.31
C PRO A 111 0.58 26.82 -11.70
N GLU A 112 -0.21 27.89 -11.80
CA GLU A 112 -1.68 27.88 -11.94
C GLU A 112 -2.19 27.21 -13.24
N SER A 113 -1.27 26.89 -14.17
CA SER A 113 -1.56 26.32 -15.47
C SER A 113 -1.52 24.79 -15.43
N GLU A 114 -2.70 24.16 -15.43
CA GLU A 114 -2.97 22.72 -15.69
C GLU A 114 -2.77 21.69 -14.56
N ALA A 115 -2.43 22.13 -13.35
CA ALA A 115 -2.10 21.21 -12.27
C ALA A 115 -3.31 20.91 -11.35
N GLY A 116 -4.19 20.02 -11.82
CA GLY A 116 -5.29 19.45 -11.05
C GLY A 116 -4.91 18.17 -10.30
N TRP A 117 -5.72 17.77 -9.33
CA TRP A 117 -5.63 16.44 -8.71
C TRP A 117 -6.39 15.40 -9.52
N THR A 118 -5.71 14.31 -9.85
CA THR A 118 -6.31 13.15 -10.49
C THR A 118 -6.47 12.02 -9.48
N GLN A 119 -7.59 11.30 -9.52
CA GLN A 119 -7.73 10.10 -8.71
C GLN A 119 -7.00 8.93 -9.39
N VAL A 120 -6.24 8.19 -8.60
CA VAL A 120 -5.38 7.11 -9.10
C VAL A 120 -5.43 5.90 -8.18
N GLN A 121 -5.17 4.72 -8.74
CA GLN A 121 -4.91 3.51 -7.97
C GLN A 121 -3.47 3.50 -7.49
N LEU A 122 -3.28 3.23 -6.20
CA LEU A 122 -2.00 3.23 -5.53
C LEU A 122 -1.72 1.89 -4.87
N GLN A 123 -0.48 1.41 -4.98
CA GLN A 123 0.03 0.34 -4.11
C GLN A 123 1.17 0.86 -3.25
N THR A 124 1.48 0.11 -2.19
CA THR A 124 2.63 0.37 -1.35
C THR A 124 3.19 -0.92 -0.78
N TYR A 125 4.51 -0.99 -0.63
CA TYR A 125 5.17 -2.07 0.08
C TYR A 125 5.04 -1.95 1.59
N SER A 126 4.81 -0.75 2.12
CA SER A 126 4.92 -0.48 3.55
C SER A 126 3.64 0.14 4.09
N HIS A 127 3.27 -0.24 5.32
CA HIS A 127 2.16 0.40 6.02
C HIS A 127 2.59 1.68 6.75
N GLY A 128 1.64 2.57 6.99
CA GLY A 128 1.80 3.69 7.92
C GLY A 128 2.73 4.80 7.43
N ARG A 129 3.57 5.33 8.34
CA ARG A 129 4.39 6.53 8.08
C ARG A 129 5.50 6.34 7.04
N PHE A 130 5.87 5.10 6.76
CA PHE A 130 6.90 4.76 5.79
C PHE A 130 6.32 4.33 4.44
N ALA A 131 4.99 4.45 4.26
CA ALA A 131 4.34 4.13 3.02
C ALA A 131 4.82 5.08 1.91
N LYS A 132 5.50 4.51 0.93
CA LYS A 132 5.74 5.13 -0.37
C LYS A 132 4.78 4.52 -1.36
N TYR A 133 4.02 5.37 -2.02
CA TYR A 133 3.03 4.96 -3.01
C TYR A 133 3.61 5.07 -4.41
N TRP A 134 3.10 4.26 -5.32
CA TRP A 134 3.27 4.39 -6.76
C TRP A 134 1.92 4.15 -7.42
N THR A 135 1.73 4.68 -8.62
CA THR A 135 0.51 4.46 -9.40
C THR A 135 0.55 3.10 -10.07
N VAL A 136 -0.59 2.40 -10.03
CA VAL A 136 -0.79 1.14 -10.75
C VAL A 136 -1.91 1.30 -11.76
N HIS A 137 -1.77 0.62 -12.88
CA HIS A 137 -2.77 0.54 -13.93
C HIS A 137 -2.98 -0.94 -14.23
N ASP A 138 -4.23 -1.34 -14.41
CA ASP A 138 -4.52 -2.63 -15.01
C ASP A 138 -3.90 -2.59 -16.42
N GLU A 139 -3.02 -3.52 -16.74
CA GLU A 139 -2.61 -3.71 -18.13
C GLU A 139 -3.89 -4.13 -18.85
N GLU A 140 -4.53 -3.19 -19.54
CA GLU A 140 -5.63 -3.50 -20.45
C GLU A 140 -5.05 -4.54 -21.42
N GLU A 141 -5.52 -5.79 -21.31
CA GLU A 141 -5.23 -6.82 -22.29
C GLU A 141 -5.58 -6.21 -23.64
N GLU A 142 -4.58 -6.00 -24.50
CA GLU A 142 -4.80 -5.54 -25.86
C GLU A 142 -5.87 -6.47 -26.46
N GLU A 143 -7.05 -5.92 -26.74
CA GLU A 143 -8.19 -6.65 -27.29
C GLU A 143 -7.80 -7.17 -28.68
N GLU A 144 -7.23 -8.38 -28.76
CA GLU A 144 -7.30 -9.15 -29.99
C GLU A 144 -8.75 -9.60 -30.15
N GLU A 145 -9.42 -9.03 -31.16
CA GLU A 145 -10.74 -9.42 -31.62
C GLU A 145 -10.78 -10.92 -31.94
N GLY A 146 -11.20 -11.71 -30.95
CA GLY A 146 -11.34 -13.17 -31.05
C GLY A 146 -12.65 -13.60 -30.41
N ASP A 147 -13.67 -13.74 -31.25
CA ASP A 147 -14.95 -14.37 -30.97
C ASP A 147 -14.79 -15.70 -30.19
N PHE A 148 -15.14 -15.71 -28.91
CA PHE A 148 -15.61 -16.92 -28.25
C PHE A 148 -16.42 -16.60 -26.99
N THR A 149 -17.71 -16.92 -27.05
CA THR A 149 -18.61 -16.91 -25.90
C THR A 149 -18.16 -17.90 -24.83
N THR A 150 -18.27 -17.48 -23.56
CA THR A 150 -18.63 -18.29 -22.38
C THR A 150 -17.54 -18.49 -21.32
N THR A 151 -17.95 -18.10 -20.11
CA THR A 151 -17.40 -18.41 -18.78
C THR A 151 -16.36 -17.44 -18.25
N THR A 152 -16.85 -16.29 -17.78
CA THR A 152 -16.19 -15.49 -16.75
C THR A 152 -16.00 -16.38 -15.50
N PRO A 153 -14.76 -16.76 -15.10
CA PRO A 153 -14.55 -17.21 -13.74
C PRO A 153 -14.84 -16.03 -12.81
N PRO A 154 -15.11 -16.22 -11.51
CA PRO A 154 -15.31 -15.11 -10.58
C PRO A 154 -13.99 -14.33 -10.47
N SER A 155 -13.80 -13.40 -11.41
CA SER A 155 -12.89 -12.28 -11.31
C SER A 155 -13.24 -11.60 -10.01
N ILE A 156 -12.20 -11.23 -9.27
CA ILE A 156 -12.30 -10.56 -7.99
C ILE A 156 -12.82 -9.15 -8.29
N SER A 157 -14.10 -9.04 -8.66
CA SER A 157 -14.75 -7.84 -9.16
C SER A 157 -15.05 -6.94 -7.97
N PHE A 158 -13.98 -6.37 -7.41
CA PHE A 158 -14.06 -5.25 -6.51
C PHE A 158 -13.77 -4.01 -7.33
N THR A 159 -14.82 -3.34 -7.79
CA THR A 159 -14.69 -2.28 -8.79
C THR A 159 -14.03 -1.03 -8.20
N TRP A 160 -13.35 -0.25 -9.04
CA TRP A 160 -12.79 1.06 -8.67
C TRP A 160 -13.83 1.96 -7.98
N ALA A 161 -15.07 1.95 -8.46
CA ALA A 161 -16.18 2.67 -7.86
C ALA A 161 -16.38 2.26 -6.39
N ASP A 162 -16.43 0.95 -6.10
CA ASP A 162 -16.57 0.44 -4.74
C ASP A 162 -15.42 0.85 -3.82
N MET A 163 -14.18 0.84 -4.34
CA MET A 163 -12.99 1.30 -3.61
C MET A 163 -13.10 2.76 -3.21
N VAL A 164 -13.45 3.63 -4.16
CA VAL A 164 -13.62 5.07 -3.93
C VAL A 164 -14.76 5.33 -2.94
N THR A 165 -15.88 4.61 -3.07
CA THR A 165 -17.01 4.71 -2.13
C THR A 165 -16.60 4.30 -0.71
N ARG A 166 -15.89 3.17 -0.54
CA ARG A 166 -15.42 2.73 0.78
C ARG A 166 -14.44 3.72 1.39
N GLN A 167 -13.55 4.31 0.59
CA GLN A 167 -12.62 5.33 1.08
C GLN A 167 -13.39 6.57 1.56
N LYS A 168 -14.36 7.06 0.78
CA LYS A 168 -15.25 8.17 1.17
C LYS A 168 -15.99 7.86 2.48
N GLN A 169 -16.59 6.69 2.61
CA GLN A 169 -17.28 6.26 3.84
C GLN A 169 -16.35 6.24 5.08
N ARG A 170 -15.10 5.77 4.94
CA ARG A 170 -14.11 5.78 6.03
C ARG A 170 -13.77 7.20 6.47
N ASP A 171 -13.63 8.12 5.51
CA ASP A 171 -13.31 9.50 5.79
C ASP A 171 -14.51 10.24 6.41
N ASP A 172 -15.73 10.01 5.93
CA ASP A 172 -16.95 10.56 6.54
C ASP A 172 -17.16 10.03 7.96
N LYS A 173 -16.89 8.74 8.21
CA LYS A 173 -16.93 8.16 9.57
C LYS A 173 -15.92 8.84 10.51
N ARG A 174 -14.72 9.16 10.03
CA ARG A 174 -13.72 9.90 10.82
C ARG A 174 -14.14 11.34 11.10
N ARG A 175 -14.78 12.01 10.13
CA ARG A 175 -15.31 13.38 10.32
C ARG A 175 -16.42 13.41 11.37
N ARG A 176 -17.37 12.46 11.29
CA ARG A 176 -18.45 12.35 12.28
C ARG A 176 -17.92 12.15 13.69
N LYS A 177 -16.98 11.21 13.85
CA LYS A 177 -16.33 10.96 15.15
C LYS A 177 -15.64 12.21 15.70
N HIS A 178 -14.96 12.98 14.84
CA HIS A 178 -14.31 14.22 15.26
C HIS A 178 -15.32 15.29 15.70
N LEU A 179 -16.44 15.43 14.98
CA LEU A 179 -17.50 16.37 15.37
C LEU A 179 -18.13 15.98 16.71
N GLU A 180 -18.43 14.69 16.91
CA GLU A 180 -18.92 14.15 18.19
C GLU A 180 -17.93 14.40 19.34
N GLU A 181 -16.63 14.36 19.07
CA GLU A 181 -15.58 14.62 20.07
C GLU A 181 -15.43 16.12 20.42
N VAL A 182 -15.71 17.01 19.46
CA VAL A 182 -15.71 18.47 19.64
C VAL A 182 -16.97 18.91 20.40
N ASP A 183 -18.13 18.33 20.08
CA ASP A 183 -19.41 18.66 20.73
C ASP A 183 -19.62 17.93 22.07
N ASN A 184 -18.66 17.09 22.51
CA ASN A 184 -18.74 16.41 23.81
C ASN A 184 -18.62 17.42 24.97
N PRO A 185 -19.65 17.61 25.81
CA PRO A 185 -19.64 18.61 26.89
C PRO A 185 -18.55 18.40 27.94
N GLU A 186 -18.03 17.17 28.09
CA GLU A 186 -16.90 16.87 28.99
C GLU A 186 -15.54 17.39 28.47
N ASN A 187 -15.44 17.74 27.19
CA ASN A 187 -14.20 18.25 26.58
C ASN A 187 -14.18 19.78 26.48
N LEU A 188 -15.34 20.44 26.58
CA LEU A 188 -15.49 21.90 26.59
C LEU A 188 -14.93 22.56 27.86
N THR A 189 -14.84 21.83 28.97
CA THR A 189 -14.30 22.32 30.25
C THR A 189 -12.77 22.43 30.29
N LYS A 190 -12.05 21.96 29.26
CA LYS A 190 -10.57 21.98 29.21
C LYS A 190 -9.96 23.14 28.42
N ILE A 191 -10.79 23.98 27.79
CA ILE A 191 -10.33 25.10 26.94
C ILE A 191 -10.46 26.46 27.67
N SER A 192 -10.92 26.46 28.93
CA SER A 192 -10.95 27.65 29.80
C SER A 192 -10.06 27.43 31.03
N THR A 193 -8.75 27.53 30.85
CA THR A 193 -7.81 27.86 31.94
C THR A 193 -6.60 28.56 31.36
#